data_AF-R7ZNS4-F1
#
_entry.id   AF-R7ZNS4-F1
#
_cell.length_a   1.000
_cell.length_b   1.000
_cell.length_c   1.000
_cell.angle_alpha   90.00
_cell.angle_beta   90.00
_cell.angle_gamma   90.00
#
_symmetry.space_group_name_H-M   'P 1'
#
loop_
_entity.id
_entity.type
_entity.pdbx_description
1 polymer ?
#
loop_
_entity_poly.entity_id
_entity_poly.type
_entity_poly.pdbx_seq_one_letter_code
_entity_poly.pdbx_strand_id
1 'polypeptide(L)'
;MSEPFFNLLYFEGNLKREGRLMVRLRVSGVLLVIFGLFTQGCGSSESEKEVVVERQEMQDISNQMLADGLLLLPDWLGYWREQGFSGYATDFDLAQSSPIENLERPEINPLKESESMLAKHQIRHPKGLGVIDVFDYKVRIDEQGGILYEPDSEVIFYRENGMRERLLFIGPSGLFEDAAWIDDQHLIVAGFFEGESGFSPVLWIVSLDNGFYHMFESSYTNPEYLRHGYLEEKLSLPR
;
A
#
# COMPACT_ATOMS: atom_id res chain seq x y z
N MET A 1 -42.05 -23.13 31.15
CA MET A 1 -41.14 -22.21 31.85
C MET A 1 -40.81 -21.12 30.87
N SER A 2 -41.17 -19.89 31.24
CA SER A 2 -41.29 -18.70 30.41
C SER A 2 -39.98 -17.92 30.29
N GLU A 3 -39.71 -17.40 29.09
CA GLU A 3 -38.75 -16.31 28.81
C GLU A 3 -39.28 -14.93 29.30
N PRO A 4 -38.70 -13.78 28.91
CA PRO A 4 -37.40 -13.20 29.28
C PRO A 4 -37.58 -11.76 29.87
N PHE A 5 -36.53 -11.13 30.40
CA PHE A 5 -36.55 -9.71 30.77
C PHE A 5 -35.53 -8.90 29.97
N PHE A 6 -36.05 -8.12 29.03
CA PHE A 6 -35.39 -6.95 28.42
C PHE A 6 -35.39 -5.79 29.44
N ASN A 7 -34.28 -5.07 29.56
CA ASN A 7 -34.26 -3.75 30.17
C ASN A 7 -33.85 -2.71 29.13
N LEU A 8 -34.86 -1.98 28.67
CA LEU A 8 -34.79 -0.73 27.93
C LEU A 8 -34.58 0.40 28.95
N LEU A 9 -33.54 1.23 28.81
CA LEU A 9 -33.49 2.53 29.46
C LEU A 9 -33.43 3.63 28.41
N TYR A 10 -34.59 4.28 28.28
CA TYR A 10 -34.83 5.57 27.65
C TYR A 10 -33.93 6.66 28.25
N PHE A 11 -33.30 7.45 27.40
CA PHE A 11 -32.81 8.79 27.77
C PHE A 11 -33.44 9.81 26.83
N GLU A 12 -34.52 10.44 27.29
CA GLU A 12 -35.08 11.66 26.71
C GLU A 12 -34.28 12.85 27.24
N GLY A 13 -33.69 13.62 26.33
CA GLY A 13 -32.95 14.85 26.63
C GLY A 13 -33.33 15.95 25.65
N ASN A 14 -34.48 16.57 25.88
CA ASN A 14 -34.94 17.79 25.22
C ASN A 14 -34.04 18.99 25.59
N LEU A 15 -33.38 19.62 24.61
CA LEU A 15 -32.86 20.98 24.75
C LEU A 15 -33.18 21.81 23.50
N LYS A 16 -34.34 22.48 23.57
CA LYS A 16 -34.68 23.72 22.86
C LYS A 16 -33.69 24.82 23.23
N ARG A 17 -33.17 25.54 22.22
CA ARG A 17 -32.85 26.99 22.22
C ARG A 17 -32.70 27.40 20.76
N GLU A 18 -33.64 28.17 20.20
CA GLU A 18 -33.54 29.64 20.05
C GLU A 18 -32.17 30.05 19.47
N GLY A 19 -32.02 30.73 18.34
CA GLY A 19 -32.89 31.61 17.57
C GLY A 19 -31.98 32.67 16.94
N ARG A 20 -32.20 32.97 15.65
CA ARG A 20 -31.78 34.18 14.91
C ARG A 20 -30.33 34.69 15.09
N LEU A 21 -29.58 34.75 13.98
CA LEU A 21 -29.29 36.04 13.33
C LEU A 21 -28.81 35.82 11.89
N MET A 22 -29.71 35.98 10.93
CA MET A 22 -29.34 36.29 9.55
C MET A 22 -28.82 37.74 9.53
N VAL A 23 -27.51 37.92 9.39
CA VAL A 23 -26.94 39.21 8.98
C VAL A 23 -26.78 39.16 7.47
N ARG A 24 -27.79 39.68 6.77
CA ARG A 24 -27.68 40.11 5.38
C ARG A 24 -26.81 41.36 5.35
N LEU A 25 -25.52 41.23 5.06
CA LEU A 25 -24.71 42.37 4.64
C LEU A 25 -24.86 42.54 3.12
N ARG A 26 -25.77 43.44 2.73
CA ARG A 26 -25.74 44.12 1.44
C ARG A 26 -25.24 45.53 1.71
N VAL A 27 -24.01 45.83 1.29
CA VAL A 27 -23.55 47.21 1.10
C VAL A 27 -22.72 47.28 -0.18
N SER A 28 -23.28 48.02 -1.13
CA SER A 28 -22.67 48.85 -2.17
C SER A 28 -21.24 48.50 -2.62
N GLY A 29 -20.98 48.18 -3.89
CA GLY A 29 -21.42 48.94 -5.05
C GLY A 29 -20.77 50.31 -5.06
N VAL A 30 -19.44 50.36 -5.26
CA VAL A 30 -18.60 51.40 -5.92
C VAL A 30 -17.14 51.04 -5.65
N LEU A 31 -16.49 50.33 -6.59
CA LEU A 31 -15.06 50.45 -6.92
C LEU A 31 -14.72 49.62 -8.18
N LEU A 32 -15.51 49.87 -9.21
CA LEU A 32 -15.13 49.66 -10.60
C LEU A 32 -14.22 50.86 -10.94
N VAL A 33 -13.03 50.62 -11.53
CA VAL A 33 -12.16 51.57 -12.29
C VAL A 33 -10.63 51.52 -11.99
N ILE A 34 -10.09 50.62 -11.15
CA ILE A 34 -8.61 50.44 -11.06
C ILE A 34 -8.21 48.97 -11.09
N PHE A 35 -8.50 48.28 -12.20
CA PHE A 35 -7.85 47.01 -12.55
C PHE A 35 -7.71 46.89 -14.08
N GLY A 36 -7.40 48.00 -14.73
CA GLY A 36 -6.84 48.01 -16.08
C GLY A 36 -5.38 48.39 -15.94
N LEU A 37 -4.49 47.58 -16.55
CA LEU A 37 -3.02 47.73 -16.58
C LEU A 37 -2.24 46.90 -15.54
N PHE A 38 -2.46 45.58 -15.54
CA PHE A 38 -1.35 44.64 -15.37
C PHE A 38 -1.37 43.62 -16.51
N THR A 39 -0.67 44.00 -17.59
CA THR A 39 0.35 43.17 -18.23
C THR A 39 -0.06 41.73 -18.53
N GLN A 40 -0.58 41.42 -19.73
CA GLN A 40 0.27 41.10 -20.88
C GLN A 40 1.67 40.59 -20.51
N GLY A 41 1.74 39.29 -20.20
CA GLY A 41 2.92 38.45 -20.24
C GLY A 41 2.54 37.13 -20.92
N CYS A 42 2.29 37.18 -22.22
CA CYS A 42 2.11 35.99 -23.06
C CYS A 42 3.50 35.51 -23.49
N GLY A 43 3.92 34.35 -23.00
CA GLY A 43 5.22 33.79 -23.33
C GLY A 43 5.59 32.60 -22.44
N SER A 44 4.76 31.56 -22.44
CA SER A 44 5.10 30.27 -21.82
C SER A 44 4.27 29.17 -22.48
N SER A 45 4.73 28.66 -23.62
CA SER A 45 4.15 27.48 -24.27
C SER A 45 5.15 26.33 -24.45
N GLU A 46 6.39 26.49 -23.96
CA GLU A 46 7.40 25.43 -23.90
C GLU A 46 7.35 24.64 -22.57
N SER A 47 7.14 25.32 -21.43
CA SER A 47 7.10 24.67 -20.11
C SER A 47 5.99 23.63 -19.95
N GLU A 48 4.81 23.83 -20.56
CA GLU A 48 3.69 22.90 -20.43
C GLU A 48 3.88 21.62 -21.27
N LYS A 49 4.67 21.69 -22.36
CA LYS A 49 5.00 20.50 -23.16
C LYS A 49 6.11 19.66 -22.52
N GLU A 50 7.11 20.31 -21.92
CA GLU A 50 8.19 19.60 -21.22
C GLU A 50 7.65 18.80 -20.02
N VAL A 51 6.75 19.40 -19.22
CA VAL A 51 6.14 18.72 -18.06
C VAL A 51 5.25 17.54 -18.48
N VAL A 52 4.56 17.63 -19.62
CA VAL A 52 3.71 16.53 -20.13
C VAL A 52 4.57 15.38 -20.68
N VAL A 53 5.67 15.68 -21.36
CA VAL A 53 6.60 14.66 -21.88
C VAL A 53 7.29 13.90 -20.74
N GLU A 54 7.78 14.61 -19.71
CA GLU A 54 8.43 14.01 -18.53
C GLU A 54 7.49 13.09 -17.75
N ARG A 55 6.22 13.49 -17.57
CA ARG A 55 5.22 12.67 -16.88
C ARG A 55 4.90 11.39 -17.66
N GLN A 56 4.81 11.47 -18.99
CA GLN A 56 4.50 10.32 -19.82
C GLN A 56 5.67 9.32 -19.87
N GLU A 57 6.90 9.82 -19.96
CA GLU A 57 8.11 8.98 -19.89
C GLU A 57 8.22 8.23 -18.55
N MET A 58 7.94 8.92 -17.44
CA MET A 58 7.93 8.30 -16.11
C MET A 58 6.85 7.22 -15.98
N GLN A 59 5.69 7.42 -16.60
CA GLN A 59 4.61 6.43 -16.61
C GLN A 59 4.98 5.20 -17.46
N ASP A 60 5.61 5.40 -18.61
CA ASP A 60 6.07 4.29 -19.47
C ASP A 60 7.16 3.45 -18.79
N ILE A 61 8.12 4.11 -18.11
CA ILE A 61 9.13 3.43 -17.29
C ILE A 61 8.46 2.61 -16.18
N SER A 62 7.48 3.20 -15.49
CA SER A 62 6.73 2.54 -14.42
C SER A 62 5.99 1.29 -14.92
N ASN A 63 5.37 1.36 -16.10
CA ASN A 63 4.65 0.24 -16.71
C ASN A 63 5.60 -0.90 -17.14
N GLN A 64 6.78 -0.57 -17.67
CA GLN A 64 7.78 -1.56 -18.02
C GLN A 64 8.31 -2.27 -16.77
N MET A 65 8.64 -1.52 -15.72
CA MET A 65 9.08 -2.08 -14.44
C MET A 65 8.01 -2.96 -13.80
N LEU A 66 6.74 -2.59 -13.91
CA LEU A 66 5.62 -3.41 -13.44
C LEU A 66 5.56 -4.75 -14.18
N ALA A 67 5.69 -4.72 -15.51
CA ALA A 67 5.70 -5.94 -16.32
C ALA A 67 6.89 -6.84 -15.97
N ASP A 68 8.09 -6.27 -15.82
CA ASP A 68 9.29 -7.01 -15.45
C ASP A 68 9.20 -7.58 -14.03
N GLY A 69 8.70 -6.80 -13.06
CA GLY A 69 8.51 -7.24 -11.68
C GLY A 69 7.47 -8.36 -11.57
N LEU A 70 6.39 -8.33 -12.34
CA LEU A 70 5.41 -9.42 -12.36
C LEU A 70 6.01 -10.76 -12.79
N LEU A 71 6.99 -10.76 -13.72
CA LEU A 71 7.68 -11.99 -14.13
C LEU A 71 8.47 -12.64 -12.99
N LEU A 72 8.81 -11.87 -11.95
CA LEU A 72 9.56 -12.34 -10.78
C LEU A 72 8.66 -12.90 -9.67
N LEU A 73 7.33 -12.83 -9.83
CA LEU A 73 6.35 -13.27 -8.85
C LEU A 73 5.45 -14.40 -9.38
N PRO A 74 6.01 -15.50 -9.92
CA PRO A 74 5.23 -16.53 -10.60
C PRO A 74 4.25 -17.26 -9.67
N ASP A 75 4.64 -17.51 -8.41
CA ASP A 75 3.80 -18.23 -7.45
C ASP A 75 2.59 -17.38 -7.02
N TRP A 76 2.83 -16.10 -6.73
CA TRP A 76 1.77 -15.15 -6.40
C TRP A 76 0.79 -14.95 -7.56
N LEU A 77 1.31 -14.78 -8.79
CA LEU A 77 0.49 -14.70 -9.99
C LEU A 77 -0.28 -15.99 -10.24
N GLY A 78 0.34 -17.14 -10.03
CA GLY A 78 -0.30 -18.46 -10.15
C GLY A 78 -1.50 -18.58 -9.24
N TYR A 79 -1.32 -18.25 -7.96
CA TYR A 79 -2.39 -18.28 -6.96
C TYR A 79 -3.57 -17.39 -7.36
N TRP A 80 -3.33 -16.14 -7.76
CA TRP A 80 -4.40 -15.24 -8.21
C TRP A 80 -5.07 -15.67 -9.52
N ARG A 81 -4.33 -16.31 -10.44
CA ARG A 81 -4.89 -16.86 -11.67
C ARG A 81 -5.86 -18.01 -11.41
N GLU A 82 -5.58 -18.85 -10.41
CA GLU A 82 -6.52 -19.89 -9.97
C GLU A 82 -7.82 -19.30 -9.42
N GLN A 83 -7.78 -18.06 -8.93
CA GLN A 83 -8.96 -17.30 -8.51
C GLN A 83 -9.70 -16.61 -9.67
N GLY A 84 -9.14 -16.61 -10.88
CA GLY A 84 -9.74 -16.01 -12.07
C GLY A 84 -9.18 -14.65 -12.48
N PHE A 85 -8.12 -14.17 -11.82
CA PHE A 85 -7.38 -12.98 -12.26
C PHE A 85 -6.54 -13.30 -13.52
N SER A 86 -6.45 -12.41 -14.50
CA SER A 86 -5.61 -12.64 -15.69
C SER A 86 -4.12 -12.51 -15.41
N GLY A 87 -3.72 -11.58 -14.53
CA GLY A 87 -2.34 -11.41 -14.11
C GLY A 87 -1.43 -10.81 -15.17
N TYR A 88 -1.96 -9.91 -16.01
CA TYR A 88 -1.17 -9.09 -16.93
C TYR A 88 -0.91 -7.71 -16.34
N ALA A 89 0.21 -7.08 -16.72
CA ALA A 89 0.53 -5.71 -16.29
C ALA A 89 -0.55 -4.70 -16.69
N THR A 90 -1.27 -4.94 -17.79
CA THR A 90 -2.39 -4.10 -18.25
C THR A 90 -3.63 -4.18 -17.36
N ASP A 91 -3.67 -5.11 -16.41
CA ASP A 91 -4.79 -5.26 -15.47
C ASP A 91 -4.65 -4.35 -14.25
N PHE A 92 -3.56 -3.57 -14.19
CA PHE A 92 -3.22 -2.69 -13.10
C PHE A 92 -3.13 -1.24 -13.56
N ASP A 93 -3.67 -0.34 -12.76
CA ASP A 93 -3.58 1.11 -12.95
C ASP A 93 -2.72 1.73 -11.84
N LEU A 94 -1.91 2.73 -12.18
CA LEU A 94 -1.17 3.52 -11.18
C LEU A 94 -2.17 4.29 -10.30
N ALA A 95 -2.32 3.86 -9.06
CA ALA A 95 -3.26 4.44 -8.09
C ALA A 95 -2.62 5.56 -7.26
N GLN A 96 -1.37 5.36 -6.84
CA GLN A 96 -0.68 6.29 -5.95
C GLN A 96 0.83 6.33 -6.20
N SER A 97 1.44 7.49 -5.94
CA SER A 97 2.89 7.62 -5.79
C SER A 97 3.16 8.42 -4.52
N SER A 98 4.02 7.92 -3.65
CA SER A 98 4.23 8.54 -2.34
C SER A 98 5.64 8.30 -1.80
N PRO A 99 6.17 9.25 -1.02
CA PRO A 99 7.46 9.07 -0.40
C PRO A 99 7.38 7.95 0.64
N ILE A 100 8.48 7.22 0.79
CA ILE A 100 8.65 6.25 1.86
C ILE A 100 8.76 7.00 3.18
N GLU A 101 8.06 6.51 4.21
CA GLU A 101 8.18 7.08 5.54
C GLU A 101 9.57 6.72 6.11
N ASN A 102 10.40 7.73 6.35
CA ASN A 102 11.75 7.51 6.86
C ASN A 102 11.72 7.12 8.35
N LEU A 103 11.55 5.83 8.61
CA LEU A 103 11.62 5.21 9.92
C LEU A 103 12.75 4.20 9.96
N GLU A 104 13.94 4.74 10.17
CA GLU A 104 15.17 3.97 10.36
C GLU A 104 15.52 3.89 11.85
N ARG A 105 15.85 2.69 12.33
CA ARG A 105 16.33 2.51 13.72
C ARG A 105 17.38 1.40 13.81
N PRO A 106 18.32 1.48 14.77
CA PRO A 106 19.25 0.39 15.03
C PRO A 106 18.49 -0.86 15.50
N GLU A 107 18.50 -1.90 14.69
CA GLU A 107 17.87 -3.18 14.97
C GLU A 107 18.44 -4.24 14.03
N ILE A 108 19.06 -5.26 14.62
CA ILE A 108 19.58 -6.40 13.88
C ILE A 108 18.41 -7.30 13.52
N ASN A 109 18.40 -7.85 12.31
CA ASN A 109 17.42 -8.84 11.86
C ASN A 109 17.25 -9.94 12.93
N PRO A 110 16.06 -10.05 13.56
CA PRO A 110 15.82 -11.02 14.63
C PRO A 110 15.71 -12.44 14.09
N LEU A 111 15.40 -12.60 12.80
CA LEU A 111 15.19 -13.89 12.16
C LEU A 111 16.53 -14.50 11.73
N LYS A 112 16.97 -15.51 12.48
CA LYS A 112 18.08 -16.37 12.08
C LYS A 112 17.56 -17.60 11.37
N GLU A 113 18.22 -18.02 10.29
CA GLU A 113 17.84 -19.22 9.51
C GLU A 113 17.75 -20.49 10.36
N SER A 114 18.57 -20.61 11.41
CA SER A 114 18.53 -21.75 12.34
C SER A 114 17.42 -21.69 13.38
N GLU A 115 16.75 -20.55 13.54
CA GLU A 115 15.84 -20.25 14.65
C GLU A 115 14.40 -19.95 14.19
N SER A 116 14.21 -19.48 12.94
CA SER A 116 12.88 -19.17 12.41
C SER A 116 12.69 -19.71 11.00
N MET A 117 11.56 -20.40 10.81
CA MET A 117 11.09 -20.83 9.48
C MET A 117 10.77 -19.66 8.55
N LEU A 118 10.53 -18.45 9.07
CA LEU A 118 10.29 -17.25 8.26
C LEU A 118 11.58 -16.76 7.59
N ALA A 119 12.75 -17.03 8.17
CA ALA A 119 14.03 -16.59 7.62
C ALA A 119 14.29 -17.14 6.20
N LYS A 120 13.75 -18.33 5.87
CA LYS A 120 13.87 -18.92 4.51
C LYS A 120 13.09 -18.14 3.45
N HIS A 121 12.18 -17.27 3.86
CA HIS A 121 11.35 -16.45 2.99
C HIS A 121 11.84 -15.00 2.91
N GLN A 122 12.96 -14.67 3.58
CA GLN A 122 13.60 -13.36 3.43
C GLN A 122 14.28 -13.23 2.07
N ILE A 123 14.16 -12.05 1.47
CA ILE A 123 14.64 -11.80 0.12
C ILE A 123 15.96 -11.04 0.20
N ARG A 124 17.06 -11.71 -0.15
CA ARG A 124 18.41 -11.12 -0.09
C ARG A 124 18.57 -10.02 -1.13
N HIS A 125 19.14 -8.88 -0.73
CA HIS A 125 19.49 -7.82 -1.65
C HIS A 125 20.53 -8.32 -2.67
N PRO A 126 20.40 -8.04 -3.98
CA PRO A 126 21.26 -8.59 -5.03
C PRO A 126 22.75 -8.20 -4.89
N LYS A 127 23.03 -7.06 -4.24
CA LYS A 127 24.39 -6.60 -3.90
C LYS A 127 24.87 -6.96 -2.49
N GLY A 128 24.08 -7.71 -1.71
CA GLY A 128 24.44 -8.10 -0.34
C GLY A 128 24.23 -7.02 0.73
N LEU A 129 23.54 -5.92 0.42
CA LEU A 129 23.34 -4.78 1.33
C LEU A 129 22.36 -5.05 2.49
N GLY A 130 21.80 -6.26 2.57
CA GLY A 130 20.84 -6.66 3.59
C GLY A 130 19.80 -7.63 3.07
N VAL A 131 18.66 -7.69 3.77
CA VAL A 131 17.53 -8.56 3.43
C VAL A 131 16.20 -7.85 3.60
N ILE A 132 15.26 -8.13 2.70
CA ILE A 132 13.86 -7.71 2.82
C ILE A 132 13.08 -8.79 3.55
N ASP A 133 12.21 -8.35 4.43
CA ASP A 133 11.23 -9.15 5.13
C ASP A 133 9.83 -8.57 4.93
N VAL A 134 8.87 -9.44 4.63
CA VAL A 134 7.44 -9.08 4.47
C VAL A 134 6.53 -9.85 5.45
N PHE A 135 7.10 -10.67 6.34
CA PHE A 135 6.36 -11.64 7.16
C PHE A 135 6.55 -11.46 8.66
N ASP A 136 7.70 -11.01 9.16
CA ASP A 136 8.07 -10.94 10.58
C ASP A 136 7.04 -10.18 11.41
N TYR A 137 6.55 -9.06 10.89
CA TYR A 137 5.51 -8.27 11.58
C TYR A 137 4.12 -8.89 11.44
N LYS A 138 3.85 -9.60 10.34
CA LYS A 138 2.53 -10.14 10.00
C LYS A 138 2.26 -11.51 10.62
N VAL A 139 3.30 -12.32 10.81
CA VAL A 139 3.18 -13.74 11.17
C VAL A 139 3.83 -13.97 12.53
N ARG A 140 3.05 -14.51 13.47
CA ARG A 140 3.56 -15.02 14.74
C ARG A 140 3.41 -16.52 14.80
N ILE A 141 4.45 -17.20 15.27
CA ILE A 141 4.40 -18.63 15.57
C ILE A 141 4.06 -18.78 17.05
N ASP A 142 2.99 -19.52 17.36
CA ASP A 142 2.61 -19.80 18.74
C ASP A 142 3.48 -20.90 19.38
N GLU A 143 3.29 -21.15 20.68
CA GLU A 143 4.05 -22.15 21.44
C GLU A 143 3.84 -23.58 20.92
N GLN A 144 2.75 -23.83 20.20
CA GLN A 144 2.39 -25.11 19.61
C GLN A 144 2.85 -25.25 18.16
N GLY A 145 3.50 -24.23 17.59
CA GLY A 145 3.94 -24.18 16.20
C GLY A 145 2.84 -23.78 15.20
N GLY A 146 1.69 -23.32 15.69
CA GLY A 146 0.62 -22.74 14.89
C GLY A 146 0.98 -21.35 14.36
N ILE A 147 0.44 -21.01 13.20
CA ILE A 147 0.61 -19.69 12.55
C ILE A 147 -0.55 -18.79 12.98
N LEU A 148 -0.21 -17.63 13.56
CA LEU A 148 -1.12 -16.54 13.88
C LEU A 148 -0.80 -15.34 12.99
N TYR A 149 -1.83 -14.59 12.61
CA TYR A 149 -1.71 -13.43 11.72
C TYR A 149 -2.06 -12.13 12.44
N GLU A 150 -1.13 -11.18 12.41
CA GLU A 150 -1.37 -9.82 12.89
C GLU A 150 -2.29 -9.05 11.92
N PRO A 151 -3.05 -8.07 12.40
CA PRO A 151 -3.94 -7.31 11.53
C PRO A 151 -3.19 -6.44 10.51
N ASP A 152 -2.07 -5.84 10.92
CA ASP A 152 -1.26 -4.96 10.06
C ASP A 152 -0.09 -5.75 9.43
N SER A 153 0.53 -5.17 8.39
CA SER A 153 1.68 -5.76 7.71
C SER A 153 2.70 -4.67 7.34
N GLU A 154 3.98 -5.05 7.33
CA GLU A 154 5.10 -4.18 7.01
C GLU A 154 6.02 -4.84 6.00
N VAL A 155 6.66 -4.02 5.16
CA VAL A 155 7.86 -4.41 4.40
C VAL A 155 9.05 -3.74 5.04
N ILE A 156 9.99 -4.56 5.50
CA ILE A 156 11.14 -4.12 6.29
C ILE A 156 12.42 -4.45 5.52
N PHE A 157 13.35 -3.49 5.45
CA PHE A 157 14.70 -3.71 5.00
C PHE A 157 15.65 -3.75 6.20
N TYR A 158 16.18 -4.93 6.50
CA TYR A 158 17.27 -5.09 7.46
C TYR A 158 18.61 -4.92 6.72
N ARG A 159 19.21 -3.75 6.86
CA ARG A 159 20.47 -3.38 6.24
C ARG A 159 21.65 -4.11 6.90
N GLU A 160 22.69 -4.38 6.13
CA GLU A 160 23.90 -5.05 6.60
C GLU A 160 24.62 -4.29 7.74
N ASN A 161 24.42 -2.97 7.82
CA ASN A 161 24.98 -2.10 8.85
C ASN A 161 24.24 -2.19 10.21
N GLY A 162 23.24 -3.07 10.34
CA GLY A 162 22.46 -3.25 11.56
C GLY A 162 21.32 -2.25 11.74
N MET A 163 20.93 -1.56 10.67
CA MET A 163 19.77 -0.68 10.65
C MET A 163 18.56 -1.39 10.07
N ARG A 164 17.40 -1.13 10.67
CA ARG A 164 16.09 -1.54 10.17
C ARG A 164 15.39 -0.32 9.59
N GLU A 165 14.93 -0.44 8.37
CA GLU A 165 14.15 0.58 7.67
C GLU A 165 12.79 0.02 7.28
N ARG A 166 11.72 0.76 7.58
CA ARG A 166 10.37 0.40 7.13
C ARG A 166 10.11 1.01 5.76
N LEU A 167 9.92 0.18 4.75
CA LEU A 167 9.65 0.61 3.38
C LEU A 167 8.16 0.84 3.13
N LEU A 168 7.32 -0.08 3.62
CA LEU A 168 5.87 -0.02 3.47
C LEU A 168 5.17 -0.41 4.77
N PHE A 169 3.98 0.16 4.98
CA PHE A 169 3.06 -0.19 6.06
C PHE A 169 1.64 -0.24 5.49
N ILE A 170 0.89 -1.28 5.84
CA ILE A 170 -0.52 -1.42 5.46
C ILE A 170 -1.31 -1.87 6.70
N GLY A 171 -2.46 -1.23 6.89
CA GLY A 171 -3.36 -1.55 8.01
C GLY A 171 -4.22 -2.80 7.75
N PRO A 172 -5.28 -3.00 8.54
CA PRO A 172 -6.09 -4.22 8.50
C PRO A 172 -6.91 -4.43 7.22
N SER A 173 -6.96 -3.45 6.33
CA SER A 173 -7.64 -3.57 5.04
C SER A 173 -6.77 -4.21 3.96
N GLY A 174 -5.51 -4.56 4.24
CA GLY A 174 -4.67 -5.19 3.24
C GLY A 174 -3.59 -6.09 3.82
N LEU A 175 -2.76 -6.63 2.93
CA LEU A 175 -1.73 -7.59 3.27
C LEU A 175 -0.63 -7.60 2.21
N PHE A 176 0.63 -7.66 2.64
CA PHE A 176 1.75 -8.04 1.77
C PHE A 176 1.92 -9.56 1.77
N GLU A 177 2.10 -10.13 0.59
CA GLU A 177 2.11 -11.57 0.35
C GLU A 177 3.46 -12.02 -0.22
N ASP A 178 4.05 -11.24 -1.12
CA ASP A 178 5.31 -11.58 -1.77
C ASP A 178 6.13 -10.34 -2.12
N ALA A 179 7.42 -10.52 -2.39
CA ALA A 179 8.27 -9.48 -2.93
C ALA A 179 9.47 -10.06 -3.71
N ALA A 180 10.00 -9.27 -4.64
CA ALA A 180 11.17 -9.63 -5.43
C ALA A 180 11.95 -8.37 -5.84
N TRP A 181 13.27 -8.50 -5.96
CA TRP A 181 14.12 -7.43 -6.50
C TRP A 181 14.01 -7.41 -8.03
N ILE A 182 13.54 -6.31 -8.60
CA ILE A 182 13.59 -6.05 -10.04
C ILE A 182 15.06 -5.82 -10.44
N ASP A 183 15.74 -4.96 -9.68
CA ASP A 183 17.17 -4.69 -9.77
C ASP A 183 17.74 -4.39 -8.37
N ASP A 184 18.89 -3.71 -8.27
CA ASP A 184 19.50 -3.38 -6.97
C ASP A 184 18.99 -2.08 -6.33
N GLN A 185 18.06 -1.37 -6.95
CA GLN A 185 17.40 -0.17 -6.42
C GLN A 185 15.87 -0.31 -6.34
N HIS A 186 15.28 -1.25 -7.08
CA HIS A 186 13.84 -1.41 -7.23
C HIS A 186 13.35 -2.76 -6.70
N LEU A 187 12.43 -2.69 -5.75
CA LEU A 187 11.76 -3.85 -5.17
C LEU A 187 10.30 -3.85 -5.62
N ILE A 188 9.81 -4.95 -6.18
CA ILE A 188 8.38 -5.18 -6.31
C ILE A 188 7.86 -5.90 -5.07
N VAL A 189 6.73 -5.44 -4.54
CA VAL A 189 5.98 -6.07 -3.46
C VAL A 189 4.58 -6.35 -3.97
N ALA A 190 4.02 -7.50 -3.63
CA ALA A 190 2.69 -7.92 -4.03
C ALA A 190 1.82 -8.26 -2.83
N GLY A 191 0.52 -8.10 -3.01
CA GLY A 191 -0.46 -8.29 -1.96
C GLY A 191 -1.86 -7.94 -2.43
N PHE A 192 -2.72 -7.55 -1.49
CA PHE A 192 -4.08 -7.14 -1.81
C PHE A 192 -4.63 -6.06 -0.88
N PHE A 193 -5.72 -5.43 -1.34
CA PHE A 193 -6.66 -4.71 -0.49
C PHE A 193 -8.00 -5.42 -0.43
N GLU A 194 -8.62 -5.41 0.76
CA GLU A 194 -9.99 -5.82 1.03
C GLU A 194 -10.89 -4.58 1.04
N GLY A 195 -11.87 -4.57 0.15
CA GLY A 195 -12.91 -3.55 0.06
C GLY A 195 -14.31 -4.15 0.09
N GLU A 196 -15.33 -3.32 -0.13
CA GLU A 196 -16.74 -3.75 -0.09
C GLU A 196 -17.07 -4.84 -1.12
N SER A 197 -16.37 -4.84 -2.26
CA SER A 197 -16.58 -5.80 -3.35
C SER A 197 -15.73 -7.08 -3.23
N GLY A 198 -14.93 -7.20 -2.17
CA GLY A 198 -14.00 -8.31 -1.97
C GLY A 198 -12.54 -7.85 -2.04
N PHE A 199 -11.68 -8.79 -2.41
CA PHE A 199 -10.23 -8.62 -2.42
C PHE A 199 -9.73 -8.24 -3.82
N SER A 200 -8.89 -7.21 -3.92
CA SER A 200 -8.24 -6.79 -5.17
C SER A 200 -6.72 -6.93 -5.07
N PRO A 201 -6.05 -7.52 -6.08
CA PRO A 201 -4.59 -7.56 -6.16
C PRO A 201 -3.97 -6.17 -6.25
N VAL A 202 -2.86 -5.98 -5.54
CA VAL A 202 -2.11 -4.72 -5.50
C VAL A 202 -0.62 -5.00 -5.59
N LEU A 203 0.08 -4.13 -6.31
CA LEU A 203 1.53 -4.16 -6.46
C LEU A 203 2.12 -2.83 -6.01
N TRP A 204 3.28 -2.89 -5.37
CA TRP A 204 4.08 -1.71 -5.04
C TRP A 204 5.46 -1.85 -5.69
N ILE A 205 5.91 -0.83 -6.39
CA ILE A 205 7.29 -0.70 -6.84
C ILE A 205 7.96 0.32 -5.94
N VAL A 206 8.90 -0.14 -5.12
CA VAL A 206 9.66 0.67 -4.16
C VAL A 206 11.01 1.02 -4.79
N SER A 207 11.32 2.31 -4.88
CA SER A 207 12.60 2.86 -5.35
C SER A 207 13.39 3.36 -4.14
N LEU A 208 14.50 2.67 -3.83
CA LEU A 208 15.32 2.95 -2.66
C LEU A 208 16.15 4.24 -2.81
N ASP A 209 16.61 4.53 -4.02
CA ASP A 209 17.44 5.69 -4.34
C ASP A 209 16.64 7.00 -4.27
N ASN A 210 15.40 6.98 -4.75
CA ASN A 210 14.52 8.15 -4.72
C ASN A 210 13.74 8.26 -3.41
N GLY A 211 13.61 7.16 -2.65
CA GLY A 211 12.82 7.14 -1.42
C GLY A 211 11.33 7.27 -1.68
N PHE A 212 10.83 6.67 -2.77
CA PHE A 212 9.42 6.68 -3.18
C PHE A 212 8.93 5.27 -3.47
N TYR A 213 7.62 5.10 -3.43
CA TYR A 213 6.96 3.94 -4.01
C TYR A 213 5.81 4.35 -4.92
N HIS A 214 5.54 3.51 -5.91
CA HIS A 214 4.38 3.55 -6.79
C HIS A 214 3.48 2.38 -6.46
N MET A 215 2.19 2.64 -6.24
CA MET A 215 1.17 1.62 -5.96
C MET A 215 0.27 1.45 -7.18
N PHE A 216 0.10 0.21 -7.60
CA PHE A 216 -0.71 -0.19 -8.74
C PHE A 216 -1.83 -1.10 -8.25
N GLU A 217 -3.07 -0.74 -8.57
CA GLU A 217 -4.26 -1.48 -8.16
C GLU A 217 -4.94 -2.10 -9.37
N SER A 218 -5.47 -3.31 -9.19
CA SER A 218 -6.33 -3.92 -10.19
C SER A 218 -7.80 -3.54 -10.00
N SER A 219 -8.53 -3.42 -11.12
CA SER A 219 -10.00 -3.34 -11.10
C SER A 219 -10.68 -4.70 -10.87
N TYR A 220 -9.92 -5.80 -10.96
CA TYR A 220 -10.41 -7.13 -10.64
C TYR A 220 -10.64 -7.27 -9.13
N THR A 221 -11.77 -7.86 -8.76
CA THR A 221 -12.12 -8.15 -7.36
C THR A 221 -12.63 -9.56 -7.21
N ASN A 222 -12.24 -10.23 -6.13
CA ASN A 222 -12.76 -11.55 -5.77
C ASN A 222 -13.32 -11.54 -4.33
N PRO A 223 -14.64 -11.69 -4.12
CA PRO A 223 -15.24 -11.78 -2.78
C PRO A 223 -15.00 -13.12 -2.07
N GLU A 224 -14.62 -14.16 -2.80
CA GLU A 224 -14.38 -15.51 -2.27
C GLU A 224 -12.89 -15.76 -1.94
N TYR A 225 -12.03 -14.77 -2.13
CA TYR A 225 -10.60 -14.88 -1.84
C TYR A 225 -10.36 -15.17 -0.35
N LEU A 226 -9.58 -16.21 -0.07
CA LEU A 226 -9.19 -16.53 1.30
C LEU A 226 -8.06 -15.59 1.73
N ARG A 227 -8.37 -14.69 2.67
CA ARG A 227 -7.46 -13.64 3.16
C ARG A 227 -6.03 -14.08 3.47
N HIS A 228 -5.83 -15.30 3.99
CA HIS A 228 -4.50 -15.82 4.29
C HIS A 228 -4.13 -17.05 3.46
N GLY A 229 -4.93 -17.44 2.46
CA GLY A 229 -4.75 -18.70 1.74
C GLY A 229 -3.40 -18.79 1.00
N TYR A 230 -2.95 -17.69 0.37
CA TYR A 230 -1.62 -17.64 -0.25
C TYR A 230 -0.50 -17.80 0.79
N LEU A 231 -0.60 -17.12 1.92
CA LEU A 231 0.37 -17.25 3.01
C LEU A 231 0.38 -18.66 3.59
N GLU A 232 -0.79 -19.27 3.78
CA GLU A 232 -0.91 -20.64 4.27
C GLU A 232 -0.24 -21.62 3.31
N GLU A 233 -0.42 -21.47 2.00
CA GLU A 233 0.26 -22.29 0.99
C GLU A 233 1.78 -22.08 1.03
N LYS A 234 2.21 -20.82 0.99
CA LYS A 234 3.63 -20.44 0.95
C LYS A 234 4.40 -20.83 2.19
N LEU A 235 3.79 -20.67 3.36
CA LEU A 235 4.40 -20.95 4.66
C LEU A 235 4.17 -22.41 5.10
N SER A 236 3.35 -23.17 4.37
CA SER A 236 3.08 -24.56 4.72
C SER A 236 4.37 -25.35 4.84
N LEU A 237 4.48 -26.09 5.96
CA LEU A 237 5.58 -27.01 6.19
C LEU A 237 5.39 -28.22 5.26
N PRO A 238 6.47 -28.82 4.72
CA PRO A 238 6.37 -30.19 4.24
C PRO A 238 5.86 -31.04 5.42
N ARG A 239 4.70 -31.67 5.24
CA ARG A 239 4.13 -32.61 6.21
C ARG A 239 5.03 -33.82 6.40
#